data_AF-A0A0C3DGD0-F1
#
_entry.id   AF-A0A0C3DGD0-F1
#
_cell.length_a   1.000
_cell.length_b   1.000
_cell.length_c   1.000
_cell.angle_alpha   90.00
_cell.angle_beta   90.00
_cell.angle_gamma   90.00
#
_symmetry.space_group_name_H-M   'P 1'
#
loop_
_entity.id
_entity.type
_entity.pdbx_description
1 polymer ?
#
loop_
_entity_poly.entity_id
_entity_poly.type
_entity_poly.pdbx_seq_one_letter_code
_entity_poly.pdbx_strand_id
1 'polypeptide(L)'
;MLFCAPPTTSWPFGRFDTALAATDPNSAWPDTGLCGHTVVQPRLIMCPIPKKNHHDQLCNRFLTYVQRFDVIQDHVEMGMPILKRVTHTNGE
;
A
#
# COMPACT_ATOMS: atom_id res chain seq x y z
N MET A 1 -12.93 4.37 9.01
CA MET A 1 -11.50 4.08 9.24
C MET A 1 -10.74 4.79 8.12
N LEU A 2 -9.94 5.82 8.39
CA LEU A 2 -9.15 6.48 7.34
C LEU A 2 -7.78 5.80 7.27
N PHE A 3 -7.50 5.10 6.17
CA PHE A 3 -6.18 4.50 5.88
C PHE A 3 -5.10 5.58 5.63
N CYS A 4 -5.53 6.79 5.27
CA CYS A 4 -4.69 7.96 5.10
C CYS A 4 -5.51 9.20 5.47
N ALA A 5 -4.96 10.12 6.25
CA ALA A 5 -5.61 11.37 6.64
C ALA A 5 -4.64 12.55 6.49
N PRO A 6 -5.13 13.74 6.08
CA PRO A 6 -4.29 14.93 6.00
C PRO A 6 -3.79 15.37 7.38
N PRO A 7 -2.80 16.28 7.43
CA PRO A 7 -2.36 16.88 8.68
C PRO A 7 -3.50 17.44 9.53
N THR A 8 -3.42 17.19 10.83
CA THR A 8 -4.32 17.72 11.87
C THR A 8 -3.48 18.16 13.08
N THR A 9 -4.09 18.80 14.06
CA THR A 9 -3.42 19.18 15.32
C THR A 9 -2.82 17.98 16.05
N SER A 10 -3.51 16.83 16.03
CA SER A 10 -3.02 15.56 16.60
C SER A 10 -2.02 14.82 15.70
N TRP A 11 -2.02 15.11 14.40
CA TRP A 11 -1.18 14.44 13.40
C TRP A 11 -0.54 15.49 12.49
N PRO A 12 0.53 16.17 12.92
CA PRO A 12 1.08 17.31 12.19
C PRO A 12 1.59 16.96 10.78
N PHE A 13 1.88 15.69 10.52
CA PHE A 13 2.30 15.19 9.22
C PHE A 13 1.23 14.35 8.51
N GLY A 14 0.00 14.36 9.02
CA GLY A 14 -1.05 13.44 8.61
C GLY A 14 -0.88 12.05 9.20
N ARG A 15 -1.79 11.16 8.85
CA ARG A 15 -1.79 9.75 9.27
C ARG A 15 -1.75 8.88 8.04
N PHE A 16 -0.94 7.83 8.07
CA PHE A 16 -0.76 6.91 6.96
C PHE A 16 -0.60 5.50 7.54
N ASP A 17 -1.69 4.74 7.56
CA ASP A 17 -1.69 3.40 8.14
C ASP A 17 -1.09 2.40 7.14
N THR A 18 -0.39 1.39 7.65
CA THR A 18 0.11 0.29 6.81
C THR A 18 -1.03 -0.66 6.45
N ALA A 19 -1.04 -1.15 5.21
CA ALA A 19 -2.02 -2.09 4.68
C ALA A 19 -1.34 -3.23 3.93
N LEU A 20 -2.05 -4.34 3.77
CA LEU A 20 -1.69 -5.41 2.84
C LEU A 20 -2.43 -5.20 1.54
N ALA A 21 -1.71 -5.18 0.43
CA ALA A 21 -2.27 -5.15 -0.91
C ALA A 21 -2.03 -6.50 -1.59
N ALA A 22 -3.11 -7.11 -2.10
CA ALA A 22 -3.00 -8.31 -2.92
C ALA A 22 -2.35 -7.97 -4.26
N THR A 23 -1.27 -8.68 -4.60
CA THR A 23 -0.62 -8.61 -5.92
C THR A 23 -1.02 -9.77 -6.82
N ASP A 24 -1.47 -10.87 -6.22
CA ASP A 24 -2.05 -12.02 -6.91
C ASP A 24 -3.54 -12.15 -6.51
N PRO A 25 -4.49 -12.12 -7.45
CA PRO A 25 -5.92 -12.28 -7.15
C PRO A 25 -6.28 -13.65 -6.56
N ASN A 26 -5.41 -14.66 -6.68
CA ASN A 26 -5.65 -16.00 -6.15
C ASN A 26 -5.13 -16.18 -4.71
N SER A 27 -4.39 -15.20 -4.18
CA SER A 27 -3.85 -15.27 -2.83
C SER A 27 -4.88 -14.86 -1.79
N ALA A 28 -5.30 -15.81 -0.96
CA ALA A 28 -6.20 -15.57 0.16
C ALA A 28 -5.38 -15.23 1.42
N TRP A 29 -5.54 -14.01 1.94
CA TRP A 29 -5.08 -13.68 3.29
C TRP A 29 -6.12 -14.18 4.32
N PRO A 30 -5.73 -14.75 5.46
CA PRO A 30 -4.36 -14.96 5.96
C PRO A 30 -3.67 -16.26 5.51
N ASP A 31 -4.37 -17.12 4.78
CA ASP A 31 -3.93 -18.50 4.46
C ASP A 31 -2.61 -18.56 3.69
N THR A 32 -2.37 -17.65 2.75
CA THR A 32 -1.12 -17.58 1.97
C THR A 32 -0.02 -16.76 2.64
N GLY A 33 -0.25 -16.26 3.87
CA GLY A 33 0.68 -15.34 4.54
C GLY A 33 1.00 -14.13 3.66
N LEU A 34 2.28 -13.76 3.53
CA LEU A 34 2.71 -12.67 2.63
C LEU A 34 2.87 -13.11 1.17
N CYS A 35 2.63 -14.38 0.83
CA CYS A 35 2.76 -14.86 -0.54
C CYS A 35 1.62 -14.31 -1.41
N GLY A 36 1.99 -13.58 -2.48
CA GLY A 36 1.07 -12.87 -3.36
C GLY A 36 0.45 -11.61 -2.75
N HIS A 37 1.04 -11.11 -1.66
CA HIS A 37 0.68 -9.84 -1.04
C HIS A 37 1.91 -8.94 -0.91
N THR A 38 1.70 -7.64 -0.81
CA THR A 38 2.74 -6.66 -0.53
C THR A 38 2.31 -5.73 0.59
N VAL A 39 3.25 -5.36 1.46
CA VAL A 39 3.01 -4.41 2.54
C VAL A 39 3.18 -3.00 1.99
N VAL A 40 2.16 -2.18 2.15
CA VAL A 40 2.12 -0.83 1.59
C VAL A 40 1.66 0.19 2.62
N GLN A 41 2.06 1.43 2.44
CA GLN A 41 1.51 2.57 3.15
C GLN A 41 0.89 3.52 2.12
N PRO A 42 -0.45 3.66 2.08
CA PRO A 42 -1.12 4.60 1.19
C PRO A 42 -0.63 6.02 1.46
N ARG A 43 -0.29 6.73 0.40
CA ARG A 43 0.13 8.14 0.43
C ARG A 43 -0.93 9.06 -0.15
N LEU A 44 -1.68 8.58 -1.13
CA LEU A 44 -2.76 9.32 -1.77
C LEU A 44 -3.80 8.35 -2.33
N ILE A 45 -5.09 8.64 -2.13
CA ILE A 45 -6.21 7.94 -2.77
C ILE A 45 -6.90 8.96 -3.68
N MET A 46 -7.02 8.64 -4.96
CA MET A 46 -7.57 9.51 -6.00
C MET A 46 -8.82 8.88 -6.60
N CYS A 47 -9.83 9.70 -6.86
CA CYS A 47 -10.99 9.33 -7.65
C CYS A 47 -10.84 9.96 -9.05
N PRO A 48 -10.48 9.18 -10.08
CA PRO A 48 -10.35 9.70 -11.44
C PRO A 48 -11.71 10.18 -11.95
N ILE A 49 -11.78 11.45 -12.38
CA ILE A 49 -12.99 12.01 -12.97
C ILE A 49 -12.98 11.68 -14.48
N PRO A 50 -13.94 10.87 -14.97
CA PRO A 50 -13.98 10.53 -16.38
C PRO A 50 -14.25 11.77 -17.24
N LYS A 51 -13.60 11.85 -18.41
CA LYS A 51 -13.97 12.86 -19.42
C LYS A 51 -15.34 12.51 -20.00
N LYS A 52 -16.14 13.52 -20.38
CA LYS A 52 -17.38 13.34 -21.14
C LYS A 52 -17.10 12.40 -22.31
N ASN A 53 -17.84 11.28 -22.39
CA ASN A 53 -17.76 10.19 -23.37
C ASN A 53 -16.84 8.98 -23.03
N HIS A 54 -16.22 8.92 -21.84
CA HIS A 54 -15.46 7.74 -21.38
C HIS A 54 -15.98 7.17 -20.05
N HIS A 55 -17.29 6.91 -19.98
CA HIS A 55 -17.97 6.54 -18.74
C HIS A 55 -17.75 5.08 -18.27
N ASP A 56 -17.08 4.22 -19.02
CA ASP A 56 -17.31 2.79 -18.79
C ASP A 56 -16.26 2.04 -17.95
N GLN A 57 -15.07 2.60 -17.69
CA GLN A 57 -14.02 1.82 -17.00
C GLN A 57 -13.47 2.44 -15.70
N LEU A 58 -13.53 3.75 -15.54
CA LEU A 58 -12.94 4.45 -14.38
C LEU A 58 -13.97 4.93 -13.36
N CYS A 59 -15.26 4.96 -13.70
CA CYS A 59 -16.31 5.60 -12.90
C CYS A 59 -16.47 5.08 -11.47
N ASN A 60 -15.95 3.91 -11.13
CA ASN A 60 -16.05 3.33 -9.78
C ASN A 60 -14.71 2.81 -9.25
N ARG A 61 -13.59 3.23 -9.85
CA ARG A 61 -12.25 2.77 -9.45
C ARG A 61 -11.50 3.90 -8.77
N PHE A 62 -10.92 3.61 -7.61
CA PHE A 62 -9.96 4.50 -6.98
C PHE A 62 -8.54 4.13 -7.44
N LEU A 63 -7.69 5.14 -7.57
CA LEU A 63 -6.25 4.96 -7.77
C LEU A 63 -5.55 5.28 -6.46
N THR A 64 -4.66 4.41 -6.01
CA THR A 64 -3.87 4.65 -4.80
C THR A 64 -2.40 4.77 -5.16
N TYR A 65 -1.78 5.87 -4.77
CA TYR A 65 -0.33 6.00 -4.72
C TYR A 65 0.15 5.49 -3.36
N VAL A 66 1.06 4.52 -3.37
CA VAL A 66 1.53 3.85 -2.16
C VAL A 66 3.06 3.90 -2.07
N GLN A 67 3.56 3.91 -0.84
CA GLN A 67 4.91 3.47 -0.57
C GLN A 67 4.89 1.97 -0.31
N ARG A 68 5.63 1.20 -1.11
CA ARG A 68 5.81 -0.24 -0.90
C ARG A 68 6.95 -0.50 0.09
N PHE A 69 6.77 -1.49 0.95
CA PHE A 69 7.82 -2.05 1.78
C PHE A 69 8.19 -3.43 1.28
N ASP A 70 9.47 -3.65 1.00
CA ASP A 70 9.96 -4.98 0.70
C ASP A 70 10.20 -5.74 2.00
N VAL A 71 9.50 -6.87 2.14
CA VAL A 71 9.67 -7.76 3.28
C VAL A 71 10.77 -8.75 2.93
N ILE A 72 11.97 -8.48 3.43
CA ILE A 72 13.10 -9.40 3.29
C ILE A 72 12.99 -10.44 4.40
N GLN A 73 12.84 -11.72 4.03
CA GLN A 73 12.99 -12.82 4.97
C GLN A 73 14.48 -13.00 5.29
N ASP A 74 14.96 -12.33 6.34
CA ASP A 74 16.22 -12.70 6.99
C ASP A 74 16.02 -14.06 7.68
N HIS A 75 17.01 -14.96 7.60
CA HIS A 75 16.94 -16.37 7.98
C HIS A 75 15.93 -16.75 9.07
N VAL A 76 15.10 -17.75 8.76
CA VAL A 76 14.05 -18.37 9.59
C VAL A 76 14.65 -19.20 10.75
N GLU A 77 15.52 -18.61 11.56
CA GLU A 77 15.97 -19.21 12.83
C GLU A 77 15.45 -18.47 14.06
N MET A 78 14.90 -17.26 13.91
CA MET A 78 14.27 -16.53 15.01
C MET A 78 12.96 -15.87 14.58
N GLY A 79 11.90 -16.68 14.48
CA GLY A 79 10.49 -16.40 14.86
C GLY A 79 9.75 -15.11 14.45
N MET A 80 10.38 -14.07 13.89
CA MET A 80 9.74 -12.80 13.55
C MET A 80 10.38 -12.17 12.30
N PRO A 81 9.61 -11.97 11.22
CA PRO A 81 10.10 -11.24 10.06
C PRO A 81 10.28 -9.75 10.43
N ILE A 82 11.49 -9.23 10.28
CA ILE A 82 11.81 -7.82 10.52
C ILE A 82 11.49 -7.04 9.24
N LEU A 83 10.60 -6.05 9.34
CA LEU A 83 10.33 -5.09 8.26
C LEU A 83 11.49 -4.07 8.17
N LYS A 84 12.35 -4.22 7.15
CA LYS A 84 13.41 -3.25 6.86
C LYS A 84 12.91 -2.26 5.79
N ARG A 85 12.97 -0.96 6.09
CA ARG A 85 12.69 0.10 5.10
C ARG A 85 13.86 0.19 4.13
N VAL A 86 13.65 -0.22 2.88
CA VAL A 86 14.62 -0.01 1.81
C VAL A 86 14.48 1.42 1.30
N THR A 87 15.55 2.20 1.43
CA THR A 87 15.65 3.53 0.82
C THR A 87 16.34 3.33 -0.53
N HIS A 88 15.58 3.30 -1.62
CA HIS A 88 16.20 3.40 -2.94
C HIS A 88 16.77 4.81 -3.07
N THR A 89 18.08 4.92 -3.22
CA THR A 89 18.71 6.13 -3.74
C THR A 89 18.20 6.31 -5.16
N ASN A 90 17.51 7.42 -5.42
CA ASN A 90 17.14 7.82 -6.76
C ASN A 90 18.45 7.91 -7.56
N GLY A 91 18.67 6.99 -8.50
CA GLY A 91 19.88 6.99 -9.32
C GLY A 91 20.00 8.32 -10.05
N GLU A 92 21.07 9.05 -9.76
CA GLU A 92 21.66 10.04 -10.67
C GLU A 92 22.47 9.34 -11.76
#